data_AF-A0A0F9T729-F1
#
_entry.id   AF-A0A0F9T729-F1
#
_cell.length_a   1.000
_cell.length_b   1.000
_cell.length_c   1.000
_cell.angle_alpha   90.00
_cell.angle_beta   90.00
_cell.angle_gamma   90.00
#
_symmetry.space_group_name_H-M   'P 1'
#
loop_
_entity.id
_entity.type
_entity.pdbx_description
1 polymer ?
#
loop_
_entity_poly.entity_id
_entity_poly.type
_entity_poly.pdbx_seq_one_letter_code
_entity_poly.pdbx_strand_id
1 'polypeptide(L)'
;MNESEAIDRILVSLKKVPETQLLIIELANSAPRKDGGLDYEALASIQPEVNMAIAEAKMYGSHTLVAVDTLKRLDAREEDV
;
A
#
# COMPACT_ATOMS: atom_id res chain seq x y z
N MET A 1 17.41 -20.06 9.56
CA MET A 1 16.60 -19.85 8.35
C MET A 1 17.47 -20.16 7.15
N ASN A 2 17.09 -21.16 6.36
CA ASN A 2 17.75 -21.40 5.08
C ASN A 2 17.22 -20.43 4.00
N GLU A 3 17.89 -20.37 2.86
CA GLU A 3 17.53 -19.45 1.77
C GLU A 3 16.11 -19.67 1.26
N SER A 4 15.67 -20.93 1.13
CA SER A 4 14.32 -21.28 0.68
C SER A 4 13.25 -20.74 1.64
N GLU A 5 13.42 -20.92 2.95
CA GLU A 5 12.51 -20.40 3.97
C GLU A 5 12.44 -18.86 3.97
N ALA A 6 13.57 -18.21 3.69
CA ALA A 6 13.66 -16.76 3.57
C ALA A 6 12.85 -16.27 2.35
N ILE A 7 13.06 -16.90 1.20
CA ILE A 7 12.34 -16.62 -0.05
C ILE A 7 10.83 -16.83 0.13
N ASP A 8 10.41 -17.95 0.71
CA ASP A 8 8.98 -18.25 0.94
C ASP A 8 8.31 -17.19 1.82
N ARG A 9 9.00 -16.72 2.86
CA ARG A 9 8.48 -15.68 3.76
C ARG A 9 8.31 -14.34 3.06
N ILE A 10 9.22 -13.98 2.14
CA ILE A 10 9.10 -12.78 1.30
C ILE A 10 7.90 -12.92 0.37
N LEU A 11 7.79 -14.03 -0.36
CA LEU A 11 6.71 -14.27 -1.31
C LEU A 11 5.34 -14.24 -0.64
N VAL A 12 5.20 -14.83 0.55
CA VAL A 12 3.96 -14.77 1.34
C VAL A 12 3.63 -13.36 1.80
N SER A 13 4.64 -12.56 2.15
CA SER A 13 4.44 -11.17 2.59
C SER A 13 4.06 -10.26 1.41
N LEU A 14 4.71 -10.42 0.26
CA LEU A 14 4.42 -9.68 -0.97
C LEU A 14 3.05 -10.01 -1.55
N LYS A 15 2.61 -11.28 -1.47
CA LYS A 15 1.25 -11.68 -1.89
C LYS A 15 0.12 -10.95 -1.15
N LYS A 16 0.40 -10.37 0.01
CA LYS A 16 -0.58 -9.59 0.78
C LYS A 16 -0.60 -8.12 0.40
N VAL A 17 0.45 -7.62 -0.26
CA VAL A 17 0.49 -6.23 -0.72
C VAL A 17 -0.52 -6.08 -1.86
N PRO A 18 -1.55 -5.23 -1.71
CA PRO A 18 -2.51 -4.97 -2.78
C PRO A 18 -1.83 -4.37 -4.00
N GLU A 19 -2.48 -4.42 -5.17
CA GLU A 19 -1.97 -3.72 -6.35
C GLU A 19 -1.83 -2.22 -6.08
N THR A 20 -0.88 -1.58 -6.78
CA THR A 20 -0.56 -0.15 -6.60
C THR A 20 -1.67 0.80 -7.09
N GLN A 21 -2.73 0.25 -7.69
CA GLN A 21 -3.88 0.98 -8.23
C GLN A 21 -4.85 1.33 -7.09
N LEU A 22 -4.45 2.29 -6.24
CA LEU A 22 -5.26 2.70 -5.09
C LEU A 22 -6.37 3.66 -5.52
N LEU A 23 -7.61 3.38 -5.11
CA LEU A 23 -8.78 4.21 -5.40
C LEU A 23 -8.61 5.65 -4.90
N ILE A 24 -7.85 5.86 -3.82
CA ILE A 24 -7.58 7.21 -3.30
C ILE A 24 -6.85 8.10 -4.33
N ILE A 25 -6.01 7.51 -5.19
CA ILE A 25 -5.30 8.23 -6.25
C ILE A 25 -6.29 8.61 -7.37
N GLU A 26 -7.20 7.71 -7.72
CA GLU A 26 -8.24 7.95 -8.73
C GLU A 26 -9.22 9.04 -8.28
N LEU A 27 -9.66 8.99 -7.01
CA LEU A 27 -10.52 10.02 -6.42
C LEU A 27 -9.82 11.37 -6.36
N ALA A 28 -8.55 11.42 -5.97
CA ALA A 28 -7.77 12.65 -5.94
C ALA A 28 -7.59 13.29 -7.32
N ASN A 29 -7.54 12.48 -8.38
CA ASN A 29 -7.42 12.97 -9.77
C ASN A 29 -8.76 13.42 -10.37
N SER A 30 -9.89 12.89 -9.89
CA SER A 30 -11.23 13.21 -10.40
C SER A 30 -11.93 14.33 -9.64
N ALA A 31 -11.54 14.58 -8.38
CA ALA A 31 -12.08 15.62 -7.52
C ALA A 31 -11.58 17.08 -7.72
N PRO A 32 -10.50 17.40 -8.47
CA PRO A 32 -10.06 18.79 -8.61
C PRO A 32 -11.08 19.63 -9.39
N ARG A 33 -11.41 20.80 -8.84
CA ARG A 33 -12.05 21.89 -9.56
C ARG A 33 -11.10 22.46 -10.61
N LYS A 34 -11.64 23.17 -11.59
CA LYS A 34 -10.86 23.81 -12.67
C LYS A 34 -9.83 24.83 -12.17
N ASP A 35 -9.96 25.30 -10.93
CA ASP A 35 -9.05 26.23 -10.26
C ASP A 35 -7.93 25.52 -9.46
N GLY A 36 -7.90 24.18 -9.46
CA GLY A 36 -6.93 23.37 -8.71
C GLY A 36 -7.30 23.13 -7.24
N GLY A 37 -8.44 23.65 -6.77
CA GLY A 37 -9.01 23.29 -5.47
C GLY A 37 -9.69 21.92 -5.51
N LEU A 38 -9.95 21.32 -4.35
CA LEU A 38 -10.76 20.10 -4.26
C LEU A 38 -12.25 20.44 -4.22
N ASP A 39 -13.07 19.67 -4.96
CA ASP A 39 -14.52 19.75 -4.86
C ASP A 39 -15.04 18.95 -3.66
N TYR A 40 -15.07 19.59 -2.50
CA TYR A 40 -15.53 18.97 -1.25
C TYR A 40 -17.00 18.56 -1.26
N GLU A 41 -17.85 19.25 -2.04
CA GLU A 41 -19.26 18.88 -2.17
C GLU A 41 -19.41 17.59 -2.98
N ALA A 42 -18.68 17.49 -4.09
CA ALA A 42 -18.62 16.26 -4.87
C ALA A 42 -18.08 15.09 -4.03
N LEU A 43 -16.98 15.29 -3.28
CA LEU A 43 -16.42 14.27 -2.39
C LEU A 43 -17.40 13.85 -1.28
N ALA A 44 -18.15 14.80 -0.70
CA ALA A 44 -19.16 14.51 0.31
C ALA A 44 -20.31 13.65 -0.26
N SER A 45 -20.66 13.84 -1.55
CA SER A 45 -21.69 13.03 -2.21
C SER A 45 -21.29 11.58 -2.44
N ILE A 46 -19.98 11.27 -2.46
CA ILE A 46 -19.40 9.93 -2.62
C ILE A 46 -18.64 9.47 -1.36
N GLN A 47 -19.13 9.89 -0.20
CA GLN A 47 -18.49 9.57 1.09
C GLN A 47 -18.27 8.06 1.32
N PRO A 48 -19.15 7.13 0.91
CA PRO A 48 -18.90 5.69 1.01
C PRO A 48 -17.65 5.25 0.24
N GLU A 49 -17.48 5.72 -0.99
CA GLU A 49 -16.33 5.45 -1.86
C GLU A 49 -15.04 6.03 -1.27
N VAL A 50 -15.11 7.25 -0.71
CA VAL A 50 -13.99 7.86 0.01
C VAL A 50 -13.58 7.02 1.21
N ASN A 51 -14.55 6.50 1.99
CA ASN A 51 -14.26 5.63 3.13
C ASN A 51 -13.59 4.32 2.70
N MET A 52 -14.04 3.74 1.57
CA MET A 52 -13.45 2.54 0.98
C MET A 52 -12.00 2.80 0.54
N ALA A 53 -11.77 3.92 -0.16
CA ALA A 53 -10.44 4.34 -0.58
C ALA A 53 -9.48 4.54 0.62
N ILE A 54 -9.97 5.10 1.73
CA ILE A 54 -9.20 5.23 2.96
C ILE A 54 -8.85 3.85 3.56
N ALA A 55 -9.82 2.94 3.60
CA ALA A 55 -9.60 1.59 4.13
C ALA A 55 -8.57 0.81 3.29
N GLU A 56 -8.70 0.88 1.96
CA GLU A 56 -7.76 0.31 1.01
C GLU A 56 -6.35 0.87 1.20
N ALA A 57 -6.19 2.20 1.23
CA ALA A 57 -4.89 2.85 1.39
C ALA A 57 -4.21 2.45 2.71
N LYS A 58 -4.98 2.34 3.81
CA LYS A 58 -4.48 1.86 5.11
C LYS A 58 -4.01 0.41 5.04
N MET A 59 -4.78 -0.45 4.38
CA MET A 59 -4.42 -1.86 4.19
C MET A 59 -3.15 -2.00 3.35
N TYR A 60 -3.07 -1.26 2.23
CA TYR A 60 -1.89 -1.22 1.38
C TYR A 60 -0.64 -0.79 2.15
N GLY A 61 -0.73 0.32 2.89
CA GLY A 61 0.38 0.80 3.72
C GLY A 61 0.82 -0.21 4.78
N SER A 62 -0.14 -0.80 5.50
CA SER A 62 0.14 -1.81 6.53
C SER A 62 0.86 -3.04 5.96
N HIS A 63 0.36 -3.60 4.86
CA HIS A 63 0.99 -4.77 4.24
C HIS A 63 2.34 -4.44 3.60
N THR A 64 2.49 -3.25 3.03
CA THR A 64 3.78 -2.77 2.51
C THR A 64 4.82 -2.66 3.62
N LEU A 65 4.45 -2.12 4.78
CA LEU A 65 5.35 -2.05 5.94
C LEU A 65 5.77 -3.45 6.42
N VAL A 66 4.84 -4.41 6.48
CA VAL A 66 5.16 -5.81 6.83
C VAL A 66 6.13 -6.43 5.84
N ALA A 67 5.95 -6.19 4.54
CA ALA A 67 6.85 -6.68 3.50
C ALA A 67 8.24 -6.04 3.64
N VAL A 68 8.32 -4.72 3.86
CA VAL A 68 9.58 -3.99 4.11
C VAL A 68 10.29 -4.54 5.34
N ASP A 69 9.59 -4.75 6.44
CA ASP A 69 10.18 -5.30 7.67
C ASP A 69 10.64 -6.74 7.49
N THR A 70 9.92 -7.52 6.68
CA THR A 70 10.33 -8.88 6.32
C THR A 70 11.62 -8.86 5.51
N LEU A 71 11.75 -7.94 4.54
CA LEU A 71 12.97 -7.75 3.75
C LEU A 71 14.15 -7.28 4.62
N LYS A 72 13.95 -6.30 5.51
CA LYS A 72 14.99 -5.81 6.43
C LYS A 72 15.55 -6.90 7.34
N ARG A 73 14.74 -7.91 7.70
CA ARG A 73 15.17 -9.04 8.53
C ARG A 73 15.99 -10.09 7.77
N LEU A 74 16.15 -9.95 6.46
CA LEU A 74 17.00 -10.81 5.65
C LEU A 74 18.49 -10.43 5.77
N ASP A 75 18.77 -9.14 6.01
CA ASP A 75 20.12 -8.64 6.30
C ASP A 75 20.51 -8.93 7.75
N ALA A 76 20.89 -10.18 7.98
CA ALA A 76 21.78 -10.59 9.05
C ALA A 76 22.51 -11.87 8.63
N ARG A 77 23.20 -11.82 7.48
CA ARG A 77 24.32 -12.70 7.18
C ARG A 77 25.44 -11.80 6.68
N GLU A 78 26.41 -11.52 7.55
CA GLU A 78 27.75 -11.23 7.05
C GLU A 78 28.09 -12.41 6.13
N GLU A 79 28.42 -12.15 4.87
CA GLU A 79 29.13 -13.14 4.08
C GLU A 79 30.40 -13.46 4.87
N ASP A 80 30.54 -14.70 5.34
CA ASP A 80 31.79 -15.20 5.91
C ASP A 80 32.86 -15.11 4.80
N VAL A 81 33.62 -14.01 4.77
CA VAL A 81 34.80 -13.79 3.90
C VAL A 81 36.04 -14.40 4.56
#